data_AF-A0A1G7PEZ3-F1
#
_entry.id   AF-A0A1G7PEZ3-F1
#
_cell.length_a   1.000
_cell.length_b   1.000
_cell.length_c   1.000
_cell.angle_alpha   90.00
_cell.angle_beta   90.00
_cell.angle_gamma   90.00
#
_symmetry.space_group_name_H-M   'P 1'
#
loop_
_entity.id
_entity.type
_entity.pdbx_description
1 polymer ?
#
loop_
_entity_poly.entity_id
_entity_poly.type
_entity_poly.pdbx_seq_one_letter_code
_entity_poly.pdbx_strand_id
1 'polypeptide(L)'
;MITDEDLVLLLQLLKRNGNIQSLHKQGYQYSQIANLINFVIEKNLAYYTDTGLTLSNEGEEALLLFNRNLRRKNSEAMISPQAEYKISKIGKYEIYLPSNIKQLR
;
A
#
# COMPACT_ATOMS: atom_id res chain seq x y z
N MET A 1 13.22 6.84 8.37
CA MET A 1 12.18 7.83 8.72
C MET A 1 10.86 7.22 8.29
N ILE A 2 9.86 7.14 9.17
CA ILE A 2 8.52 6.64 8.81
C ILE A 2 7.81 7.75 8.04
N THR A 3 7.26 7.45 6.87
CA THR A 3 6.51 8.39 6.05
C THR A 3 5.00 8.18 6.21
N ASP A 4 4.21 9.21 5.89
CA ASP A 4 2.75 9.11 5.86
C ASP A 4 2.26 8.04 4.87
N GLU A 5 3.01 7.79 3.80
CA GLU A 5 2.68 6.74 2.84
C GLU A 5 2.87 5.34 3.43
N ASP A 6 3.93 5.13 4.21
CA ASP A 6 4.20 3.86 4.90
C ASP A 6 3.09 3.56 5.93
N LEU A 7 2.63 4.60 6.64
CA LEU A 7 1.53 4.48 7.60
C LEU A 7 0.22 4.13 6.89
N VAL A 8 -0.11 4.80 5.79
CA VAL A 8 -1.31 4.48 5.01
C VAL A 8 -1.25 3.04 4.50
N LEU A 9 -0.10 2.58 4.01
CA LEU A 9 0.07 1.23 3.51
C LEU A 9 -0.17 0.19 4.60
N LEU A 10 0.42 0.36 5.78
CA LEU A 10 0.21 -0.54 6.92
C LEU A 10 -1.25 -0.52 7.38
N LEU A 11 -1.85 0.65 7.56
CA LEU A 11 -3.24 0.76 8.01
C LEU A 11 -4.21 0.15 6.98
N GLN A 12 -4.01 0.36 5.68
CA GLN A 12 -4.82 -0.29 4.64
C GLN A 12 -4.70 -1.81 4.67
N LEU A 13 -3.50 -2.32 4.95
CA LEU A 13 -3.24 -3.74 5.07
C LEU A 13 -3.99 -4.32 6.27
N LEU A 14 -3.95 -3.64 7.42
CA LEU A 14 -4.73 -4.05 8.61
C LEU A 14 -6.24 -3.98 8.35
N LYS A 15 -6.74 -2.96 7.65
CA LYS A 15 -8.19 -2.82 7.33
C LYS A 15 -8.72 -3.99 6.53
N ARG A 16 -7.85 -4.61 5.71
CA ARG A 16 -8.20 -5.73 4.83
C ARG A 16 -7.81 -7.09 5.41
N ASN A 17 -7.40 -7.16 6.67
CA ASN A 17 -6.80 -8.37 7.27
C ASN A 17 -5.69 -8.96 6.40
N GLY A 18 -4.91 -8.08 5.77
CA GLY A 18 -3.85 -8.43 4.84
C GLY A 18 -2.63 -9.02 5.55
N ASN A 19 -1.84 -9.78 4.80
CA ASN A 19 -0.61 -10.38 5.32
C ASN A 19 0.56 -9.38 5.25
N ILE A 20 1.22 -9.14 6.39
CA ILE A 20 2.40 -8.26 6.52
C ILE A 20 3.56 -8.65 5.57
N GLN A 21 3.62 -9.91 5.13
CA GLN A 21 4.57 -10.38 4.12
C GLN A 21 4.45 -9.64 2.78
N SER A 22 3.29 -9.03 2.49
CA SER A 22 3.13 -8.18 1.30
C SER A 22 4.01 -6.92 1.37
N LEU A 23 4.23 -6.34 2.55
CA LEU A 23 5.18 -5.24 2.74
C LEU A 23 6.61 -5.71 2.48
N HIS A 24 6.98 -6.90 2.98
CA HIS A 24 8.31 -7.46 2.72
C HIS A 24 8.55 -7.66 1.21
N LYS A 25 7.54 -8.15 0.47
CA LYS A 25 7.60 -8.28 -1.00
C LYS A 25 7.73 -6.94 -1.73
N GLN A 26 7.28 -5.85 -1.13
CA GLN A 26 7.44 -4.49 -1.66
C GLN A 26 8.80 -3.85 -1.31
N GLY A 27 9.69 -4.59 -0.65
CA GLY A 27 11.06 -4.15 -0.35
C GLY A 27 11.26 -3.62 1.07
N TYR A 28 10.25 -3.68 1.94
CA TYR A 28 10.40 -3.30 3.35
C TYR A 28 11.18 -4.37 4.11
N GLN A 29 12.17 -3.94 4.89
CA GLN A 29 12.87 -4.80 5.83
C GLN A 29 11.99 -5.13 7.04
N TYR A 30 12.16 -6.30 7.63
CA TYR A 30 11.42 -6.68 8.84
C TYR A 30 11.61 -5.69 10.01
N SER A 31 12.79 -5.08 10.12
CA SER A 31 13.06 -4.01 11.10
C SER A 31 12.18 -2.77 10.87
N GLN A 32 11.98 -2.38 9.61
CA GLN A 32 11.12 -1.25 9.26
C GLN A 32 9.65 -1.57 9.52
N ILE A 33 9.22 -2.78 9.19
CA ILE A 33 7.87 -3.28 9.47
C ILE A 33 7.60 -3.28 10.98
N ALA A 34 8.53 -3.79 11.78
CA ALA A 34 8.41 -3.80 13.24
C ALA A 34 8.30 -2.38 13.81
N ASN A 35 9.11 -1.45 13.30
CA ASN A 35 9.03 -0.04 13.71
C ASN A 35 7.69 0.60 13.36
N LEU A 36 7.13 0.30 12.18
CA LEU A 36 5.79 0.77 11.79
C LEU A 36 4.70 0.20 12.70
N ILE A 37 4.77 -1.09 13.01
CA ILE A 37 3.83 -1.76 13.91
C ILE A 37 3.88 -1.13 15.31
N ASN A 38 5.07 -0.97 15.87
CA ASN A 38 5.24 -0.32 17.17
C ASN A 38 4.68 1.09 17.17
N PHE A 39 4.94 1.87 16.12
CA PHE A 39 4.43 3.23 16.01
C PHE A 39 2.89 3.28 15.99
N VAL A 40 2.22 2.41 15.22
CA VAL A 40 0.75 2.42 15.16
C VAL A 40 0.11 1.94 16.47
N ILE A 41 0.78 1.04 17.20
CA ILE A 41 0.34 0.59 18.53
C ILE A 41 0.51 1.71 19.57
N GLU A 42 1.68 2.34 19.62
CA GLU A 42 1.96 3.47 20.52
C GLU A 42 1.00 4.65 20.30
N LYS A 43 0.52 4.82 19.06
CA LYS A 43 -0.46 5.84 18.70
C LYS A 43 -1.92 5.40 18.90
N ASN A 44 -2.17 4.21 19.44
CA ASN A 44 -3.51 3.63 19.60
C ASN A 44 -4.29 3.54 18.28
N LEU A 45 -3.61 3.41 17.15
CA LEU A 45 -4.22 3.24 15.82
C LEU A 45 -4.45 1.76 15.49
N ALA A 46 -3.78 0.86 16.19
CA ALA A 46 -3.96 -0.58 16.07
C ALA A 46 -3.73 -1.26 17.43
N TYR A 47 -4.32 -2.43 17.63
CA TYR A 47 -4.17 -3.24 18.83
C TYR A 47 -4.05 -4.72 18.49
N TYR A 48 -3.41 -5.48 19.37
CA TYR A 48 -3.32 -6.92 19.24
C TYR A 48 -4.62 -7.59 19.67
N THR A 49 -5.04 -8.57 18.88
CA THR A 49 -6.13 -9.51 19.14
C THR A 49 -5.57 -10.93 19.13
N ASP A 50 -6.38 -11.91 19.54
CA ASP A 50 -5.99 -13.33 19.53
C ASP A 50 -5.61 -13.84 18.13
N THR A 51 -6.08 -13.15 17.08
CA THR A 51 -5.88 -13.52 15.68
C THR A 51 -4.82 -12.68 14.98
N GLY A 52 -4.25 -11.66 15.63
CA GLY A 52 -3.17 -10.85 15.07
C GLY A 52 -3.26 -9.37 15.45
N LEU A 53 -2.95 -8.50 14.48
CA LEU A 53 -2.99 -7.04 14.66
C LEU A 53 -4.23 -6.50 13.94
N THR A 54 -5.02 -5.68 14.62
CA THR A 54 -6.28 -5.13 14.09
C THR A 54 -6.33 -3.61 14.29
N LEU A 55 -6.99 -2.90 13.39
CA LEU A 55 -7.21 -1.45 13.49
C LEU A 55 -8.15 -1.10 14.64
N SER A 56 -7.86 0.00 15.32
CA SER A 56 -8.83 0.69 16.19
C SER A 56 -9.75 1.61 15.39
N ASN A 57 -10.81 2.09 16.04
CA ASN A 57 -11.68 3.10 15.45
C ASN A 57 -10.90 4.38 15.12
N GLU A 58 -10.00 4.79 16.00
CA GLU A 58 -9.09 5.93 15.82
C GLU A 58 -8.14 5.69 14.63
N GLY A 59 -7.70 4.45 14.45
CA GLY A 59 -6.92 4.02 13.30
C GLY A 59 -7.67 4.15 11.98
N GLU A 60 -8.96 3.82 11.95
CA GLU A 60 -9.80 3.98 10.76
C GLU A 60 -10.00 5.46 10.41
N GLU A 61 -10.25 6.31 11.41
CA GLU A 61 -10.36 7.76 11.22
C GLU A 61 -9.04 8.35 10.73
N ALA A 62 -7.91 7.95 11.33
CA ALA A 62 -6.58 8.38 10.91
C ALA A 62 -6.29 7.96 9.46
N LEU A 63 -6.65 6.74 9.08
CA LEU A 63 -6.51 6.26 7.70
C LEU A 63 -7.34 7.10 6.73
N LEU A 64 -8.57 7.48 7.08
CA LEU A 64 -9.39 8.37 6.26
C LEU A 64 -8.74 9.76 6.11
N LEU A 65 -8.19 10.31 7.21
CA LEU A 65 -7.50 11.59 7.22
C LEU A 65 -6.25 11.57 6.34
N PHE A 66 -5.40 10.55 6.48
CA PHE A 66 -4.18 10.41 5.69
C PHE A 66 -4.48 10.26 4.19
N ASN A 67 -5.51 9.48 3.83
CA ASN A 67 -5.92 9.34 2.43
C ASN A 67 -6.41 10.66 1.82
N ARG A 68 -7.12 11.49 2.59
CA ARG A 68 -7.53 12.84 2.17
C ARG A 68 -6.31 13.74 1.96
N ASN A 69 -5.38 13.74 2.91
CA ASN A 69 -4.17 14.57 2.87
C ASN A 69 -3.26 14.22 1.68
N LEU A 70 -3.11 12.94 1.37
CA LEU A 70 -2.32 12.47 0.23
C LEU A 70 -3.01 12.68 -1.13
N ARG A 71 -4.19 13.32 -1.17
CA ARG A 71 -5.02 13.52 -2.38
C ARG A 71 -5.30 12.22 -3.15
N ARG A 72 -5.22 11.05 -2.49
CA ARG A 72 -5.48 9.75 -3.10
C ARG A 72 -7.00 9.58 -3.29
N LYS A 73 -7.54 10.16 -4.37
CA LYS A 73 -8.89 9.86 -4.85
C LYS A 73 -8.99 8.36 -5.13
N ASN A 74 -10.00 7.69 -4.59
CA ASN A 74 -10.25 6.25 -4.73
C ASN A 74 -9.20 5.32 -4.09
N SER A 75 -8.49 5.77 -3.05
CA SER A 75 -7.63 4.88 -2.22
C SER A 75 -8.38 3.73 -1.55
N GLU A 76 -9.70 3.87 -1.38
CA GLU A 76 -10.57 2.78 -0.93
C GLU A 76 -10.88 1.74 -2.02
N ALA A 77 -10.51 1.99 -3.28
CA ALA A 77 -10.77 1.04 -4.36
C ALA A 77 -10.14 -0.31 -4.04
N MET A 78 -10.92 -1.37 -4.21
CA MET A 78 -10.53 -2.76 -3.92
C MET A 78 -9.24 -3.17 -4.67
N ILE A 79 -9.00 -2.53 -5.82
CA ILE A 79 -7.83 -2.72 -6.68
C ILE A 79 -7.10 -1.37 -6.79
N SER A 80 -5.87 -1.31 -6.29
CA SER A 80 -5.00 -0.15 -6.54
C SER A 80 -4.59 -0.16 -8.01
N PRO A 81 -4.71 0.96 -8.75
CA PRO A 81 -4.23 1.01 -10.12
C PRO A 81 -2.72 0.78 -10.16
N GLN A 82 -2.31 -0.16 -11.00
CA GLN A 82 -0.93 -0.54 -11.28
C GLN A 82 -0.20 0.55 -12.09
N ALA A 83 0.00 1.72 -11.50
CA ALA A 83 0.56 2.90 -12.17
C ALA A 83 1.97 2.65 -12.72
N GLU A 84 2.75 1.78 -12.08
CA GLU A 84 4.07 1.33 -12.54
C GLU A 84 4.05 0.57 -13.87
N TYR A 85 2.90 0.00 -14.25
CA TYR A 85 2.69 -0.68 -15.54
C TYR A 85 1.98 0.22 -16.56
N LYS A 86 1.67 1.47 -16.21
CA LYS A 86 0.98 2.39 -17.11
C LYS A 86 1.97 2.87 -18.17
N ILE A 87 1.73 2.46 -19.42
CA ILE A 87 2.49 2.94 -20.57
C ILE A 87 2.19 4.44 -20.76
N SER A 88 3.25 5.23 -20.98
CA SER A 88 3.14 6.64 -21.34
C SER A 88 2.29 6.81 -22.61
N LYS A 89 1.58 7.94 -22.71
CA LYS A 89 0.77 8.24 -23.89
C LYS A 89 1.69 8.30 -25.11
N ILE A 90 1.56 7.33 -26.01
CA ILE A 90 2.30 7.28 -27.27
C ILE A 90 1.71 8.29 -28.27
N GLY A 91 2.58 8.87 -29.10
CA GLY A 91 2.18 9.76 -30.18
C GLY A 91 1.34 9.04 -31.25
N LYS A 92 0.58 9.80 -32.06
CA LYS A 92 -0.29 9.26 -33.13
C LYS A 92 0.44 8.34 -34.14
N TYR A 93 1.76 8.51 -34.25
CA TYR A 93 2.62 7.80 -35.19
C TYR A 93 3.68 6.92 -34.50
N GLU A 94 3.59 6.72 -33.18
CA GLU A 94 4.47 5.82 -32.47
C GLU A 94 3.90 4.41 -32.43
N ILE A 95 4.70 3.44 -32.87
CA ILE A 95 4.35 2.01 -32.83
C ILE A 95 5.05 1.41 -31.62
N TYR A 96 4.27 0.88 -30.68
CA TYR A 96 4.81 0.15 -29.53
C TYR A 96 5.11 -1.31 -29.93
N LEU A 97 6.38 -1.72 -29.81
CA LEU A 97 6.78 -3.12 -29.95
C LEU A 97 7.00 -3.74 -28.56
N PRO A 98 6.26 -4.80 -28.19
CA PRO A 98 6.54 -5.55 -26.97
C PRO A 98 7.89 -6.28 -27.13
N SER A 99 8.71 -6.24 -26.08
CA SER A 99 10.08 -6.75 -26.06
C SER A 99 10.20 -8.29 -26.12
N ASN A 100 9.08 -9.03 -26.09
CA ASN A 100 9.09 -10.49 -26.10
C ASN A 100 8.51 -11.08 -27.40
N ILE A 101 9.24 -10.91 -28.50
CA ILE A 101 8.90 -11.43 -29.84
C ILE A 101 9.12 -12.97 -29.93
N LYS A 102 9.71 -13.59 -28.91
CA LYS A 102 10.09 -15.02 -28.94
C LYS A 102 8.93 -16.01 -28.82
N GLN A 103 7.72 -15.57 -28.48
CA GLN A 103 6.54 -16.44 -28.31
C GLN A 103 5.62 -16.51 -29.56
N LEU A 104 6.02 -15.91 -30.68
CA LEU A 104 5.24 -15.87 -31.93
C LEU A 104 5.75 -16.84 -33.01
N ARG A 105 6.48 -17.90 -32.63
CA ARG A 105 6.94 -18.94 -33.56
C ARG A 105 6.33 -20.29 -33.23
#